data_AF-A0A258BMX5-F1
#
_entry.id   AF-A0A258BMX5-F1
#
_cell.length_a   1.000
_cell.length_b   1.000
_cell.length_c   1.000
_cell.angle_alpha   90.00
_cell.angle_beta   90.00
_cell.angle_gamma   90.00
#
_symmetry.space_group_name_H-M   'P 1'
#
loop_
_entity.id
_entity.type
_entity.pdbx_description
1 polymer ?
#
loop_
_entity_poly.entity_id
_entity_poly.type
_entity_poly.pdbx_seq_one_letter_code
_entity_poly.pdbx_strand_id
1 'polypeptide(L)' 'MYAHDDFEPDHSTSPTGHAIEELELYGYRLSEDEADPRITPEDHVIQGAVSDIFDALIFTMADTSLDFDLDEILWST' A
#
# COMPACT_ATOMS: atom_id res chain seq x y z
N MET A 1 29.89 -51.35 20.37
CA MET A 1 28.46 -51.25 20.00
C MET A 1 28.02 -49.86 20.41
N TYR A 2 27.57 -49.08 19.44
CA TYR A 2 27.45 -47.62 19.48
C TYR A 2 26.49 -47.14 20.57
N ALA A 3 27.03 -46.47 21.59
CA ALA A 3 26.29 -45.48 22.36
C ALA A 3 26.80 -44.13 21.86
N HIS A 4 26.31 -43.69 20.69
CA HIS A 4 26.50 -42.31 20.28
C HIS A 4 25.20 -41.57 20.57
N ASP A 5 25.20 -41.01 21.79
CA ASP A 5 24.59 -39.75 22.14
C ASP A 5 23.20 -39.48 21.54
N ASP A 6 22.21 -39.90 22.32
CA ASP A 6 20.84 -39.37 22.40
C ASP A 6 20.80 -37.88 22.81
N PHE A 7 21.66 -37.03 22.23
CA PHE A 7 21.65 -35.58 22.44
C PHE A 7 21.86 -34.88 21.10
N GLU A 8 20.84 -34.96 20.24
CA GLU A 8 20.67 -33.97 19.18
C GLU A 8 20.61 -32.60 19.88
N PRO A 9 21.55 -31.68 19.62
CA PRO A 9 21.52 -30.36 20.24
C PRO A 9 20.23 -29.64 19.84
N ASP A 10 19.67 -28.85 20.76
CA ASP A 10 18.53 -28.01 20.43
C ASP A 10 18.93 -27.05 19.29
N HIS A 11 18.40 -27.31 18.09
CA HIS A 11 18.66 -26.52 16.91
C HIS A 11 17.86 -25.23 17.02
N SER A 12 18.36 -24.31 17.86
CA SER A 12 17.85 -22.95 17.88
C SER A 12 17.88 -22.40 16.46
N THR A 13 16.76 -21.84 16.00
CA THR A 13 16.62 -21.29 14.65
C THR A 13 17.81 -20.39 14.33
N SER A 14 18.46 -20.65 13.20
CA SER A 14 19.59 -19.82 12.77
C SER A 14 19.14 -18.36 12.56
N PRO A 15 20.05 -17.37 12.63
CA PRO A 15 19.70 -15.97 12.35
C PRO A 15 19.03 -15.78 10.98
N THR A 16 19.44 -16.55 9.97
CA THR A 16 18.78 -16.55 8.65
C THR A 16 17.38 -17.13 8.71
N GLY A 17 17.16 -18.20 9.49
CA GLY A 17 15.83 -18.76 9.70
C GLY A 17 14.88 -17.79 10.36
N HIS A 18 15.35 -17.01 11.34
CA HIS A 18 14.55 -15.99 12.00
C HIS A 18 14.17 -14.85 11.04
N ALA A 19 15.11 -14.39 10.21
CA ALA A 19 14.83 -13.37 9.19
C ALA A 19 13.81 -13.84 8.13
N ILE A 20 13.83 -15.13 7.77
CA ILE A 20 12.84 -15.71 6.85
C ILE A 20 11.45 -15.75 7.50
N GLU A 21 11.34 -16.18 8.76
CA GLU A 21 10.08 -16.22 9.49
C GLU A 21 9.43 -14.83 9.59
N GLU A 22 10.23 -13.78 9.83
CA GLU A 22 9.74 -12.40 9.84
C GLU A 22 9.22 -11.94 8.47
N LEU A 23 9.94 -12.26 7.38
CA LEU A 23 9.50 -11.95 6.02
C LEU A 23 8.24 -12.69 5.63
N GLU A 24 8.07 -13.95 6.04
CA GLU A 24 6.86 -14.74 5.81
C GLU A 24 5.65 -14.15 6.53
N LEU A 25 5.83 -13.66 7.77
CA LEU A 25 4.75 -13.13 8.58
C LEU A 25 4.37 -11.69 8.20
N TYR A 26 5.35 -10.85 7.87
CA TYR A 26 5.15 -9.40 7.71
C TYR A 26 5.36 -8.87 6.29
N GLY A 27 5.87 -9.71 5.38
CA GLY A 27 6.28 -9.29 4.05
C GLY A 27 7.52 -8.41 4.05
N TYR A 28 8.03 -8.11 2.86
CA TYR A 28 9.12 -7.14 2.71
C TYR A 28 8.63 -5.73 3.06
N ARG A 29 9.41 -5.03 3.89
CA ARG A 29 9.20 -3.63 4.27
C ARG A 29 10.49 -2.87 4.05
N LEU A 30 10.37 -1.75 3.34
CA LEU A 30 11.48 -0.81 3.19
C LEU A 30 11.89 -0.27 4.56
N SER A 31 13.19 -0.23 4.81
CA SER A 31 13.72 0.43 5.99
C SER A 31 13.49 1.95 5.90
N GLU A 32 13.43 2.66 7.03
CA GLU A 32 13.21 4.12 7.03
C GLU A 32 14.28 4.89 6.23
N ASP A 33 15.50 4.34 6.15
CA ASP A 33 16.63 4.90 5.39
C ASP A 33 16.64 4.49 3.91
N GLU A 34 15.75 3.59 3.48
CA GLU A 34 15.68 3.10 2.11
C GLU A 34 14.71 3.95 1.28
N ALA A 35 15.13 4.35 0.07
CA ALA A 35 14.27 5.13 -0.82
C ALA A 35 13.07 4.31 -1.27
N ASP A 36 11.87 4.90 -1.20
CA ASP A 36 10.64 4.27 -1.70
C ASP A 36 10.79 3.93 -3.20
N PRO A 37 10.67 2.65 -3.61
CA PRO A 37 10.88 2.22 -4.98
C PRO A 37 9.67 2.53 -5.87
N ARG A 38 8.55 3.01 -5.32
CA ARG A 38 7.37 3.36 -6.11
C ARG A 38 7.68 4.59 -6.96
N ILE A 39 7.32 4.49 -8.24
CA ILE A 39 7.50 5.56 -9.22
C ILE A 39 6.57 6.72 -8.83
N THR A 40 7.11 7.94 -8.78
CA THR A 40 6.31 9.15 -8.62
C THR A 40 5.40 9.31 -9.84
N PRO A 41 4.08 9.51 -9.67
CA PRO A 41 3.18 9.72 -10.80
C PRO A 41 3.57 10.95 -11.60
N GLU A 42 3.49 10.85 -12.93
CA GLU A 42 3.73 11.99 -13.82
C GLU A 42 2.62 13.05 -13.67
N ASP A 43 2.96 14.31 -13.94
CA ASP A 43 2.03 15.44 -13.80
C ASP A 43 0.68 15.21 -14.50
N HIS A 44 0.72 14.62 -15.70
CA HIS A 44 -0.48 14.35 -16.49
C HIS A 44 -1.37 13.27 -15.86
N VAL A 45 -0.79 12.30 -15.14
CA VAL A 45 -1.53 11.25 -14.41
C VAL A 45 -2.29 11.89 -13.25
N ILE A 46 -1.64 12.82 -12.53
CA ILE A 46 -2.29 13.56 -11.45
C ILE A 46 -3.40 14.46 -11.99
N GLN A 47 -3.17 15.17 -13.09
CA GLN A 47 -4.20 16.01 -13.72
C GLN A 47 -5.42 15.20 -14.15
N GLY A 48 -5.21 14.03 -14.77
CA GLY A 48 -6.29 13.12 -15.16
C GLY A 48 -7.08 12.62 -13.94
N ALA A 49 -6.39 12.16 -12.90
CA ALA A 49 -7.05 11.68 -11.68
C ALA A 49 -7.89 12.77 -11.00
N VAL A 50 -7.42 14.02 -10.99
CA VAL A 50 -8.20 15.15 -10.46
C VAL A 50 -9.45 15.38 -11.32
N SER A 51 -9.33 15.36 -12.65
CA SER A 51 -10.50 15.46 -13.55
C SER A 51 -11.51 14.36 -13.27
N ASP A 52 -11.06 13.11 -13.19
CA ASP A 52 -11.93 11.94 -12.96
C ASP A 52 -12.71 12.05 -11.65
N ILE A 53 -12.10 12.61 -10.59
CA ILE A 53 -12.78 12.86 -9.32
C ILE A 53 -13.92 13.86 -9.51
N PHE A 54 -13.68 14.99 -10.19
CA PHE A 54 -14.72 15.98 -10.44
C PHE A 54 -15.81 15.44 -11.38
N ASP A 55 -15.44 14.70 -12.41
CA ASP A 55 -16.39 14.05 -13.32
C ASP A 55 -17.28 13.05 -12.58
N ALA A 56 -16.72 12.27 -11.66
CA ALA A 56 -17.49 11.35 -10.81
C ALA A 56 -18.47 12.10 -9.89
N LEU A 57 -18.04 13.22 -9.29
CA LEU A 57 -18.92 14.05 -8.47
C LEU A 57 -20.05 14.64 -9.31
N ILE A 58 -19.74 15.24 -10.45
CA ILE A 58 -20.72 15.78 -11.41
C ILE A 58 -21.71 14.68 -11.82
N PHE A 59 -21.22 13.51 -12.24
CA PHE A 59 -22.07 12.43 -12.74
C PHE A 59 -23.08 11.92 -11.70
N THR A 60 -22.70 11.93 -10.42
CA THR A 60 -23.59 11.45 -9.34
C THR A 60 -24.64 12.46 -8.90
N MET A 61 -24.47 13.74 -9.24
CA MET A 61 -25.33 14.84 -8.79
C MET A 61 -26.11 15.50 -9.94
N ALA A 62 -25.61 15.41 -11.16
CA ALA A 62 -26.30 15.84 -12.37
C ALA A 62 -27.66 15.13 -12.51
N ASP A 63 -28.64 15.83 -13.07
CA ASP A 63 -30.02 15.35 -13.25
C ASP A 63 -30.75 14.98 -11.94
N THR A 64 -30.23 15.39 -10.78
CA THR A 64 -30.89 15.24 -9.47
C THR A 64 -31.47 16.58 -9.00
N SER A 65 -32.07 16.60 -7.80
CA SER A 65 -32.48 17.87 -7.18
C SER A 65 -31.31 18.82 -6.87
N LEU A 66 -30.07 18.32 -6.92
CA LEU A 66 -28.85 19.09 -6.66
C LEU A 66 -28.23 19.69 -7.93
N ASP A 67 -28.77 19.39 -9.12
CA ASP A 67 -28.25 19.89 -10.40
C ASP A 67 -28.22 21.42 -10.47
N PHE A 68 -29.25 22.07 -9.92
CA PHE A 68 -29.34 23.53 -9.87
C PHE A 68 -28.23 24.19 -9.05
N ASP A 69 -27.75 23.50 -8.00
CA ASP A 69 -26.74 24.01 -7.07
C ASP A 69 -25.32 23.52 -7.42
N LEU A 70 -25.14 22.75 -8.50
CA LEU A 70 -23.90 22.04 -8.81
C LEU A 70 -22.68 22.97 -8.96
N ASP A 71 -22.88 24.13 -9.60
CA ASP A 71 -21.81 25.12 -9.80
C ASP A 71 -21.33 25.72 -8.47
N GLU A 72 -22.27 26.05 -7.58
CA GLU A 72 -21.96 26.55 -6.24
C GLU A 72 -21.24 25.48 -5.41
N ILE A 73 -21.70 24.23 -5.46
CA ILE A 73 -21.11 23.14 -4.69
C ILE A 73 -19.66 22.86 -5.11
N LEU A 74 -19.37 22.87 -6.41
CA LEU A 74 -18.04 22.50 -6.91
C LEU A 74 -17.05 23.66 -6.92
N TRP A 75 -17.53 24.91 -7.05
CA TRP A 75 -16.68 26.05 -7.35
C TRP A 75 -16.85 27.27 -6.45
N SER A 76 -17.63 27.18 -5.36
CA SER A 76 -17.71 28.27 -4.38
C SER A 76 -16.35 28.48 -3.70
N THR A 77 -15.81 29.71 -3.84
CA THR A 77 -14.53 30.16 -3.29
C THR A 77 -14.70 30.91 -1.97
#